data_AF-A4N3T3-F1
#
_entry.id   AF-A4N3T3-F1
#
_cell.length_a   1.000
_cell.length_b   1.000
_cell.length_c   1.000
_cell.angle_alpha   90.00
_cell.angle_beta   90.00
_cell.angle_gamma   90.00
#
_symmetry.space_group_name_H-M   'P 1'
#
loop_
_entity.id
_entity.type
_entity.pdbx_description
1 polymer ?
#
loop_
_entity_poly.entity_id
_entity_poly.type
_entity_poly.pdbx_seq_one_letter_code
_entity_poly.pdbx_strand_id
1 'polypeptide(L)'
;MLSVLHKLKEQRILSQGDYYFAKLIADKQCHTDYAEPIKNLAILLAALCSWRYTQGNTCSQLDRYLEHNLFGLAYRTTEEDYLAEIREKIGYLAVEDWQNALCDHMAFTQDPVNQIAPMAFQFGALYFYRTWQDEYRIAQYIKIP
;
A
#
# COMPACT_ATOMS: atom_id res chain seq x y z
N MET A 1 4.48 -12.09 -2.88
CA MET A 1 4.87 -10.81 -2.24
C MET A 1 5.41 -10.99 -0.82
N LEU A 2 4.76 -11.77 0.04
CA LEU A 2 5.18 -11.95 1.45
C LEU A 2 6.64 -12.39 1.64
N SER A 3 7.18 -13.23 0.76
CA SER A 3 8.59 -13.64 0.81
C SER A 3 9.55 -12.46 0.72
N VAL A 4 9.29 -11.52 -0.19
CA VAL A 4 10.08 -10.29 -0.35
C VAL A 4 9.96 -9.44 0.89
N LEU A 5 8.73 -9.17 1.34
CA LEU A 5 8.49 -8.36 2.55
C LEU A 5 9.13 -8.98 3.79
N HIS A 6 9.21 -10.31 3.87
CA HIS A 6 9.90 -10.99 4.96
C HIS A 6 11.40 -10.67 4.96
N LYS A 7 12.07 -10.78 3.80
CA LYS A 7 13.48 -10.40 3.65
C LYS A 7 13.73 -8.93 4.00
N LEU A 8 12.86 -8.04 3.53
CA LEU A 8 12.93 -6.60 3.85
C LEU A 8 12.79 -6.36 5.36
N LYS A 9 11.92 -7.11 6.05
CA LYS A 9 11.79 -7.08 7.51
C LYS A 9 13.07 -7.60 8.20
N GLU A 10 13.67 -8.69 7.72
CA GLU A 10 14.92 -9.23 8.27
C GLU A 10 16.08 -8.22 8.16
N GLN A 11 16.12 -7.46 7.08
CA GLN A 11 17.07 -6.36 6.86
C GLN A 11 16.70 -5.07 7.61
N ARG A 12 15.65 -5.07 8.43
CA ARG A 12 15.14 -3.91 9.18
C ARG A 12 14.73 -2.73 8.29
N ILE A 13 14.42 -2.98 7.02
CA ILE A 13 13.81 -2.00 6.11
C ILE A 13 12.34 -1.80 6.50
N LEU A 14 11.65 -2.91 6.79
CA LEU A 14 10.30 -2.94 7.30
C LEU A 14 10.30 -3.25 8.80
N SER A 15 9.35 -2.67 9.52
CA SER A 15 9.05 -3.06 10.89
C SER A 15 8.26 -4.37 10.93
N GLN A 16 8.11 -4.94 12.13
CA GLN A 16 7.20 -6.08 12.32
C GLN A 16 5.75 -5.70 11.99
N GLY A 17 5.33 -4.47 12.34
CA GLY A 17 3.97 -3.98 12.08
C GLY A 17 3.65 -3.96 10.59
N ASP A 18 4.56 -3.47 9.76
CA ASP A 18 4.37 -3.38 8.32
C ASP A 18 4.19 -4.76 7.69
N TYR A 19 5.04 -5.70 8.07
CA TYR A 19 4.97 -7.07 7.59
C TYR A 19 3.69 -7.77 8.04
N TYR A 20 3.32 -7.67 9.32
CA TYR A 20 2.16 -8.39 9.85
C TYR A 20 0.84 -7.79 9.37
N PHE A 21 0.76 -6.49 9.14
CA PHE A 21 -0.40 -5.89 8.50
C PHE A 21 -0.56 -6.40 7.06
N ALA A 22 0.53 -6.45 6.28
CA ALA A 22 0.49 -7.04 4.94
C ALA A 22 0.15 -8.54 4.95
N LYS A 23 0.67 -9.28 5.93
CA LYS A 23 0.31 -10.69 6.15
C LYS A 23 -1.17 -10.85 6.47
N LEU A 24 -1.76 -9.99 7.30
CA LEU A 24 -3.18 -10.02 7.58
C LEU A 24 -4.02 -9.85 6.30
N ILE A 25 -3.63 -8.93 5.40
CA ILE A 25 -4.30 -8.79 4.10
C ILE A 25 -4.14 -10.06 3.25
N ALA A 26 -2.93 -10.63 3.20
CA ALA A 26 -2.67 -11.90 2.50
C ALA A 26 -3.55 -13.05 3.03
N ASP A 27 -3.66 -13.19 4.34
CA ASP A 27 -4.46 -14.24 4.99
C ASP A 27 -5.96 -14.02 4.72
N LYS A 28 -6.42 -12.77 4.61
CA LYS A 28 -7.84 -12.45 4.32
C LYS A 28 -8.25 -12.72 2.87
N GLN A 29 -7.33 -12.56 1.92
CA GLN A 29 -7.60 -12.77 0.49
C GLN A 29 -7.26 -14.19 -0.01
N CYS A 30 -6.81 -15.10 0.86
CA CYS A 30 -6.32 -16.41 0.43
C CYS A 30 -7.39 -17.25 -0.30
N HIS A 31 -8.67 -17.04 0.03
CA HIS A 31 -9.82 -17.73 -0.55
C HIS A 31 -10.55 -16.93 -1.65
N THR A 32 -10.02 -15.79 -2.07
CA THR A 32 -10.62 -15.01 -3.16
C THR A 32 -10.07 -15.45 -4.51
N ASP A 33 -10.84 -15.17 -5.57
CA ASP A 33 -10.48 -15.47 -6.96
C ASP A 33 -9.65 -14.36 -7.63
N TYR A 34 -9.07 -13.44 -6.84
CA TYR A 34 -8.20 -12.39 -7.38
C TYR A 34 -6.98 -13.00 -8.08
N ALA A 35 -6.60 -12.41 -9.21
CA ALA A 35 -5.38 -12.82 -9.91
C ALA A 35 -4.14 -12.59 -9.02
N GLU A 36 -3.15 -13.47 -9.15
CA GLU A 36 -1.95 -13.44 -8.31
C GLU A 36 -1.20 -12.08 -8.31
N PRO A 37 -1.05 -11.36 -9.44
CA PRO A 37 -0.48 -10.01 -9.44
C PRO A 37 -1.28 -9.01 -8.60
N ILE A 38 -2.62 -9.11 -8.60
CA ILE A 38 -3.51 -8.26 -7.82
C ILE A 38 -3.39 -8.57 -6.34
N LYS A 39 -3.33 -9.87 -5.98
CA LYS A 39 -3.07 -10.28 -4.59
C LYS A 39 -1.73 -9.75 -4.09
N ASN A 40 -0.70 -9.85 -4.92
CA ASN A 40 0.63 -9.34 -4.61
C ASN A 40 0.67 -7.82 -4.47
N LEU A 41 -0.03 -7.08 -5.34
CA LEU A 41 -0.14 -5.63 -5.26
C LEU A 41 -0.86 -5.20 -3.97
N ALA A 42 -1.96 -5.86 -3.61
CA ALA A 42 -2.68 -5.59 -2.36
C ALA A 42 -1.79 -5.74 -1.12
N ILE A 43 -0.98 -6.81 -1.08
CA ILE A 43 -0.03 -7.08 0.02
C ILE A 43 1.08 -6.02 0.06
N LEU A 44 1.61 -5.63 -1.10
CA LEU A 44 2.63 -4.59 -1.23
C LEU A 44 2.12 -3.25 -0.69
N LEU A 45 0.94 -2.83 -1.13
CA LEU A 45 0.35 -1.55 -0.71
C LEU A 45 -0.03 -1.54 0.77
N ALA A 46 -0.45 -2.68 1.32
CA ALA A 46 -0.66 -2.80 2.76
C ALA A 46 0.63 -2.54 3.56
N ALA A 47 1.74 -3.19 3.19
CA ALA A 47 3.04 -2.95 3.81
C ALA A 47 3.49 -1.50 3.62
N LEU A 48 3.33 -0.94 2.42
CA LEU A 48 3.72 0.43 2.09
C LEU A 48 2.94 1.46 2.92
N CYS A 49 1.62 1.29 3.05
CA CYS A 49 0.76 2.17 3.83
C CYS A 49 1.20 2.19 5.29
N SER A 50 1.42 1.01 5.88
CA SER A 50 1.95 0.88 7.24
C SER A 50 3.33 1.53 7.38
N TRP A 51 4.23 1.24 6.45
CA TRP A 51 5.59 1.77 6.48
C TRP A 51 5.60 3.30 6.42
N ARG A 52 4.85 3.91 5.50
CA ARG A 52 4.73 5.38 5.40
C ARG A 52 4.11 6.00 6.65
N TYR A 53 3.11 5.34 7.22
CA TYR A 53 2.45 5.78 8.45
C TYR A 53 3.41 5.78 9.65
N THR A 54 4.25 4.75 9.80
CA THR A 54 5.25 4.71 10.88
C THR A 54 6.34 5.77 10.73
N GLN A 55 6.56 6.28 9.51
CA GLN A 55 7.42 7.45 9.25
C GLN A 55 6.72 8.79 9.51
N GLY A 56 5.48 8.79 10.02
CA GLY A 56 4.71 10.01 10.32
C GLY A 56 3.96 10.60 9.14
N ASN A 57 3.92 9.94 7.98
CA ASN A 57 3.14 10.41 6.83
C ASN A 57 1.68 9.99 6.99
N THR A 58 0.74 10.88 6.69
CA THR A 58 -0.70 10.56 6.71
C THR A 58 -1.15 9.78 5.48
N CYS A 59 -0.43 9.92 4.37
CA CYS A 59 -0.72 9.28 3.09
C CYS A 59 0.53 8.96 2.28
N SER A 60 0.35 8.19 1.22
CA SER A 60 1.39 7.86 0.24
C SER A 60 0.92 8.27 -1.14
N GLN A 61 1.54 9.29 -1.74
CA GLN A 61 1.28 9.66 -3.13
C GLN A 61 1.69 8.53 -4.07
N LEU A 62 0.77 8.09 -4.93
CA LEU A 62 1.01 7.03 -5.91
C LEU A 62 1.50 7.65 -7.22
N ASP A 63 2.80 7.90 -7.27
CA ASP A 63 3.47 8.48 -8.43
C ASP A 63 4.66 7.61 -8.89
N ARG A 64 5.24 7.99 -10.02
CA ARG A 64 6.42 7.30 -10.56
C ARG A 64 7.62 7.37 -9.63
N TYR A 65 7.74 8.41 -8.81
CA TYR A 65 8.84 8.50 -7.86
C TYR A 65 8.74 7.40 -6.80
N LEU A 66 7.53 7.15 -6.29
CA LEU A 66 7.24 6.07 -5.37
C LEU A 66 7.54 4.70 -5.99
N GLU A 67 7.11 4.46 -7.23
CA GLU A 67 7.35 3.18 -7.94
C GLU A 67 8.85 2.82 -7.96
N HIS A 68 9.69 3.81 -8.26
CA HIS A 68 11.14 3.62 -8.34
C HIS A 68 11.83 3.60 -6.97
N ASN A 69 11.13 3.97 -5.90
CA ASN A 69 11.70 4.11 -4.56
C ASN A 69 10.83 3.51 -3.46
N LEU A 70 10.24 2.34 -3.72
CA LEU A 70 9.49 1.57 -2.73
C LEU A 70 10.36 1.30 -1.50
N PHE A 71 9.85 1.61 -0.30
CA PHE A 71 10.56 1.42 0.98
C PHE A 71 11.94 2.09 1.08
N GLY A 72 12.23 3.09 0.25
CA GLY A 72 13.55 3.71 0.19
C GLY A 72 14.63 2.84 -0.47
N LEU A 73 14.24 1.85 -1.28
CA LEU A 73 15.17 0.90 -1.90
C LEU A 73 16.09 1.53 -2.96
N ALA A 74 15.68 2.62 -3.62
CA ALA A 74 16.47 3.25 -4.68
C ALA A 74 17.86 3.72 -4.21
N TYR A 75 17.97 4.05 -2.92
CA TYR A 75 19.19 4.57 -2.31
C TYR A 75 19.99 3.50 -1.56
N ARG A 76 19.56 2.24 -1.59
CA ARG A 76 20.20 1.14 -0.87
C ARG A 76 20.95 0.24 -1.84
N THR A 77 22.26 0.17 -1.68
CA THR A 77 23.07 -0.87 -2.33
C THR A 77 22.71 -2.20 -1.67
N THR A 78 21.91 -3.00 -2.36
CA THR A 78 21.56 -4.38 -1.96
C THR A 78 22.08 -5.33 -3.03
N GLU A 79 22.53 -6.52 -2.62
CA GLU A 79 22.96 -7.55 -3.57
C GLU A 79 21.78 -8.14 -4.37
N GLU A 80 20.56 -8.08 -3.79
CA GLU A 80 19.32 -8.51 -4.42
C GLU A 80 18.55 -7.31 -5.01
N ASP A 81 18.13 -7.40 -6.28
CA ASP A 81 17.27 -6.37 -6.89
C ASP A 81 15.80 -6.56 -6.46
N TYR A 82 15.50 -6.13 -5.24
CA TYR A 82 14.14 -6.20 -4.69
C TYR A 82 13.11 -5.44 -5.51
N LEU A 83 13.50 -4.32 -6.15
CA LEU A 83 12.58 -3.54 -6.98
C LEU A 83 12.19 -4.33 -8.22
N ALA A 84 13.13 -4.98 -8.89
CA ALA A 84 12.83 -5.88 -10.00
C ALA A 84 11.92 -7.05 -9.57
N GLU A 85 12.24 -7.71 -8.44
CA GLU A 85 11.42 -8.82 -7.93
C GLU A 85 9.99 -8.37 -7.57
N ILE A 86 9.83 -7.18 -6.99
CA ILE A 86 8.51 -6.60 -6.69
C ILE A 86 7.75 -6.35 -7.98
N ARG A 87 8.38 -5.71 -8.98
CA ARG A 87 7.74 -5.38 -10.26
C ARG A 87 7.28 -6.63 -11.00
N GLU A 88 8.10 -7.68 -11.04
CA GLU A 88 7.71 -8.97 -11.62
C GLU A 88 6.49 -9.57 -10.90
N LYS A 89 6.49 -9.58 -9.57
CA LYS A 89 5.39 -10.17 -8.77
C LYS A 89 4.05 -9.46 -8.91
N ILE A 90 4.06 -8.18 -9.23
CA ILE A 90 2.85 -7.39 -9.52
C ILE A 90 2.53 -7.35 -11.03
N GLY A 91 3.20 -8.17 -11.84
CA GLY A 91 2.92 -8.27 -13.27
C GLY A 91 3.32 -7.02 -14.07
N TYR A 92 4.32 -6.27 -13.58
CA TYR A 92 4.78 -5.01 -14.19
C TYR A 92 3.69 -3.94 -14.33
N LEU A 93 2.64 -4.00 -13.50
CA LEU A 93 1.62 -2.97 -13.42
C LEU A 93 2.26 -1.61 -13.10
N ALA A 94 1.98 -0.62 -13.94
CA ALA A 94 2.41 0.75 -13.72
C ALA A 94 1.63 1.37 -12.55
N VAL A 95 2.26 2.30 -11.82
CA VAL A 95 1.68 2.91 -10.61
C VAL A 95 0.34 3.60 -10.87
N GLU A 96 0.17 4.14 -12.08
CA GLU A 96 -1.06 4.79 -12.53
C GLU A 96 -2.25 3.82 -12.58
N ASP A 97 -1.99 2.52 -12.77
CA ASP A 97 -3.02 1.48 -12.87
C ASP A 97 -3.33 0.83 -11.52
N TRP A 98 -2.52 1.05 -10.48
CA TRP A 98 -2.65 0.32 -9.21
C TRP A 98 -4.00 0.56 -8.53
N GLN A 99 -4.52 1.78 -8.56
CA GLN A 99 -5.82 2.10 -7.96
C GLN A 99 -6.97 1.41 -8.68
N ASN A 100 -6.93 1.42 -10.01
CA ASN A 100 -7.94 0.78 -10.86
C ASN A 100 -7.87 -0.75 -10.72
N ALA A 101 -6.67 -1.32 -10.65
CA ALA A 101 -6.45 -2.74 -10.47
C ALA A 101 -6.99 -3.27 -9.12
N LEU A 102 -7.15 -2.38 -8.12
CA LEU A 102 -7.62 -2.71 -6.78
C LEU A 102 -9.01 -2.14 -6.45
N CYS A 103 -9.76 -1.62 -7.43
CA CYS A 103 -11.06 -0.96 -7.19
C CYS A 103 -12.07 -1.86 -6.47
N ASP A 104 -12.12 -3.15 -6.82
CA ASP A 104 -13.04 -4.15 -6.25
C ASP A 104 -12.35 -5.07 -5.22
N HIS A 105 -11.16 -4.67 -4.75
CA HIS A 105 -10.42 -5.45 -3.78
C HIS A 105 -10.91 -5.17 -2.35
N MET A 106 -11.22 -6.22 -1.58
CA MET A 106 -11.82 -6.14 -0.23
C MET A 106 -11.09 -5.23 0.79
N ALA A 107 -9.81 -4.96 0.56
CA ALA A 107 -8.96 -4.18 1.47
C ALA A 107 -8.91 -2.68 1.13
N PHE A 108 -9.47 -2.26 -0.02
CA PHE A 108 -9.39 -0.90 -0.53
C PHE A 108 -10.78 -0.34 -0.81
N THR A 109 -10.89 0.98 -0.78
CA THR A 109 -12.07 1.72 -1.22
C THR A 109 -11.62 2.97 -1.98
N GLN A 110 -12.31 3.31 -3.06
CA GLN A 110 -12.18 4.61 -3.72
C GLN A 110 -13.28 5.59 -3.28
N ASP A 111 -14.31 5.08 -2.58
CA ASP A 111 -15.39 5.86 -2.00
C ASP A 111 -15.42 5.66 -0.47
N PRO A 112 -14.44 6.23 0.26
CA PRO A 112 -14.35 6.07 1.70
C PRO A 112 -15.47 6.77 2.48
N VAL A 113 -16.34 7.56 1.84
CA VAL A 113 -17.53 8.13 2.49
C VAL A 113 -18.62 7.07 2.65
N ASN A 114 -18.82 6.23 1.62
CA ASN A 114 -19.92 5.26 1.59
C ASN A 114 -19.47 3.82 1.87
N GLN A 115 -18.19 3.50 1.67
CA GLN A 115 -17.65 2.15 1.80
C GLN A 115 -16.44 2.11 2.73
N ILE A 116 -16.58 1.39 3.85
CA ILE A 116 -15.50 1.19 4.82
C ILE A 116 -14.59 0.07 4.33
N ALA A 117 -13.28 0.37 4.28
CA ALA A 117 -12.22 -0.61 4.06
C ALA A 117 -11.00 -0.25 4.93
N PRO A 118 -10.01 -1.15 5.11
CA PRO A 118 -8.78 -0.83 5.83
C PRO A 118 -7.98 0.34 5.23
N MET A 119 -7.94 0.42 3.90
CA MET A 119 -7.20 1.43 3.14
C MET A 119 -8.11 2.16 2.16
N ALA A 120 -7.80 3.42 1.88
CA ALA A 120 -8.57 4.26 0.97
C ALA A 120 -7.65 4.87 -0.11
N PHE A 121 -8.15 4.93 -1.34
CA PHE A 121 -7.58 5.73 -2.40
C PHE A 121 -8.35 7.05 -2.53
N GLN A 122 -7.65 8.17 -2.43
CA GLN A 122 -8.23 9.50 -2.63
C GLN A 122 -7.15 10.43 -3.20
N PHE A 123 -7.53 11.26 -4.18
CA PHE A 123 -6.65 12.24 -4.83
C PHE A 123 -5.28 11.71 -5.30
N GLY A 124 -5.21 10.49 -5.84
CA GLY A 124 -3.94 9.92 -6.27
C GLY A 124 -3.08 9.32 -5.15
N ALA A 125 -3.58 9.28 -3.91
CA ALA A 125 -2.82 8.80 -2.75
C ALA A 125 -3.51 7.63 -2.04
N LEU A 126 -2.68 6.83 -1.37
CA LEU A 126 -3.06 5.73 -0.51
C LEU A 126 -3.05 6.16 0.97
N TYR A 127 -4.12 5.86 1.67
CA TYR A 127 -4.31 6.19 3.08
C TYR A 127 -4.70 4.96 3.88
N PHE A 128 -4.38 4.97 5.17
CA PHE A 128 -5.22 4.24 6.13
C PHE A 128 -6.57 4.93 6.21
N TYR A 129 -7.64 4.14 6.21
CA TYR A 129 -8.99 4.68 6.28
C TYR A 129 -9.20 5.58 7.51
N ARG A 130 -8.62 5.22 8.66
CA ARG A 130 -8.68 6.04 9.88
C ARG A 130 -8.08 7.43 9.66
N THR A 131 -6.90 7.48 9.05
CA THR A 131 -6.20 8.75 8.81
C THR A 131 -6.94 9.60 7.79
N TRP A 132 -7.45 8.99 6.72
CA TRP A 132 -8.32 9.67 5.77
C TRP A 132 -9.57 10.25 6.47
N GLN A 133 -10.21 9.49 7.35
CA GLN A 133 -11.41 9.95 8.07
C GLN A 133 -11.11 11.16 8.97
N ASP A 134 -9.95 11.17 9.63
CA ASP A 134 -9.54 12.30 10.47
C ASP A 134 -9.28 13.55 9.61
N GLU A 135 -8.55 13.42 8.49
CA GLU A 135 -8.35 14.53 7.54
C GLU A 135 -9.67 15.05 6.95
N TYR A 136 -10.58 14.15 6.58
CA TYR A 136 -11.91 14.52 6.07
C TYR A 136 -12.71 15.32 7.09
N ARG A 137 -12.72 14.91 8.36
CA ARG A 137 -13.43 15.63 9.44
C ARG A 137 -12.83 17.03 9.67
N ILE A 138 -11.51 17.15 9.68
CA ILE A 138 -10.83 18.44 9.82
C ILE A 138 -11.19 19.36 8.65
N ALA A 139 -11.14 18.85 7.41
CA ALA A 139 -11.50 19.62 6.24
C ALA A 139 -12.97 20.09 6.27
N GLN A 140 -13.90 19.22 6.70
CA GLN A 140 -15.31 19.58 6.89
C GLN A 140 -15.50 20.65 7.98
N TYR A 141 -14.73 20.56 9.07
CA TYR A 141 -14.78 21.55 10.15
C TYR A 141 -14.22 22.92 9.71
N ILE A 142 -13.12 22.94 8.95
CA ILE A 142 -12.45 24.18 8.48
C ILE A 142 -13.25 24.84 7.35
N LYS A 143 -13.98 24.08 6.54
CA LYS A 143 -14.96 24.60 5.58
C LYS A 143 -16.14 25.22 6.33
N ILE A 144 -15.90 26.29 7.06
CA ILE A 144 -16.93 27.20 7.58
C ILE A 144 -17.50 27.92 6.34
N PRO A 145 -18.83 27.97 6.16
CA PRO A 145 -19.48 28.65 5.04
C PRO A 145 -19.17 30.14 4.96
#